data_AF-A0A8T1PB13-F1
#
_entry.id   AF-A0A8T1PB13-F1
#
_cell.length_a   1.000
_cell.length_b   1.000
_cell.length_c   1.000
_cell.angle_alpha   90.00
_cell.angle_beta   90.00
_cell.angle_gamma   90.00
#
_symmetry.space_group_name_H-M   'P 1'
#
loop_
_entity.id
_entity.type
_entity.pdbx_description
1 polymer ?
#
loop_
_entity_poly.entity_id
_entity_poly.type
_entity_poly.pdbx_seq_one_letter_code
_entity_poly.pdbx_strand_id
1 'polypeptide(L)' 'MMTRFKKSQKKRGHISDGHDCIGKHKKHLGGRGNAGGMHHHCILFDKYHSRYFGKVGMRYFHKLRNKFYCPIVNIGKL' A
#
# COMPACT_ATOMS: atom_id res chain seq x y z
N MET A 1 13.92 8.39 -13.41
CA MET A 1 14.23 9.74 -12.88
C MET A 1 15.74 9.93 -12.77
N MET A 2 16.26 11.07 -13.22
CA MET A 2 17.69 11.40 -13.15
C MET A 2 18.15 11.63 -11.70
N THR A 3 19.38 11.25 -11.37
CA THR A 3 19.95 11.30 -10.02
C THR A 3 20.00 12.71 -9.42
N ARG A 4 20.16 13.74 -10.26
CA ARG A 4 20.26 15.15 -9.82
C ARG A 4 19.03 15.71 -9.10
N PHE A 5 17.86 15.11 -9.32
CA PHE A 5 16.61 15.55 -8.68
C PHE A 5 16.25 14.72 -7.43
N LYS A 6 17.10 13.75 -7.04
CA LYS A 6 16.87 12.95 -5.84
C LYS A 6 17.03 13.80 -4.59
N LYS A 7 16.11 13.64 -3.63
CA LYS A 7 16.13 14.36 -2.34
C LYS A 7 17.46 14.17 -1.58
N SER A 8 18.11 13.01 -1.73
CA SER A 8 19.40 12.72 -1.08
C SER A 8 20.55 13.64 -1.53
N GLN A 9 20.52 14.17 -2.76
CA GLN A 9 21.56 15.12 -3.18
C GLN A 9 21.49 16.44 -2.39
N LYS A 10 20.29 16.89 -2.04
CA LYS A 10 20.07 18.12 -1.27
C LYS A 10 20.38 17.97 0.22
N LYS A 11 20.53 16.74 0.72
CA LYS A 11 20.75 16.44 2.14
C LYS A 11 22.21 16.15 2.50
N ARG A 12 23.13 16.19 1.53
CA ARG A 12 24.57 16.05 1.80
C ARG A 12 25.04 17.16 2.77
N GLY A 13 25.83 16.79 3.76
CA GLY A 13 26.28 17.70 4.83
C GLY A 13 25.33 17.77 6.04
N HIS A 14 24.12 17.22 5.94
CA HIS A 14 23.24 17.07 7.10
C HIS A 14 23.64 15.84 7.92
N ILE A 15 23.70 15.97 9.24
CA ILE A 15 24.21 14.93 10.16
C ILE A 15 23.46 13.59 10.04
N SER A 16 22.15 13.62 9.77
CA SER A 16 21.27 12.44 9.82
C SER A 16 20.49 12.18 8.52
N ASP A 17 20.94 12.73 7.38
CA ASP A 17 20.27 12.60 6.06
C ASP A 17 18.75 12.91 6.12
N GLY A 18 18.39 13.90 6.94
CA GLY A 18 17.00 14.34 7.17
C GLY A 18 16.12 13.34 7.92
N HIS A 19 16.71 12.42 8.69
CA HIS A 19 16.07 11.71 9.80
C HIS A 19 16.44 12.35 11.14
N ASP A 20 15.70 12.02 12.19
CA ASP A 20 15.95 12.55 13.54
C ASP A 20 17.19 11.91 14.20
N CYS A 21 17.89 12.70 15.02
CA CYS A 21 19.07 12.26 15.76
C CYS A 21 18.76 11.19 16.82
N ILE A 22 17.58 11.28 17.45
CA ILE A 22 17.18 10.43 18.58
C ILE A 22 16.56 9.12 18.07
N GLY A 23 15.54 9.23 17.21
CA GLY A 23 14.82 8.06 16.69
C GLY A 23 15.70 7.15 15.83
N LYS A 24 16.63 7.76 15.08
CA LYS A 24 17.54 7.16 14.09
C LYS A 24 16.81 6.33 13.03
N HIS A 25 17.42 6.22 11.85
CA HIS A 25 16.89 5.32 10.83
C HIS A 25 17.19 3.86 11.21
N LYS A 26 16.17 3.04 11.47
CA LYS A 26 16.30 1.59 11.66
C LYS A 26 15.58 0.84 10.53
N LYS A 27 16.08 -0.34 10.18
CA LYS A 27 15.63 -1.10 8.99
C LYS A 27 14.13 -1.43 9.01
N HIS A 28 13.58 -1.90 10.13
CA HIS A 28 12.16 -2.26 10.26
C HIS A 28 11.65 -2.04 11.70
N LEU A 29 11.26 -0.81 12.07
CA LEU A 29 10.78 -0.49 13.43
C LEU A 29 9.43 -1.16 13.77
N GLY A 30 8.52 -1.23 12.79
CA GLY A 30 7.14 -1.70 13.00
C GLY A 30 6.82 -3.05 12.34
N GLY A 31 7.84 -3.77 11.89
CA GLY A 31 7.70 -5.00 11.09
C GLY A 31 7.94 -4.78 9.59
N ARG A 32 7.73 -5.83 8.79
CA ARG A 32 7.86 -5.82 7.32
C ARG A 32 6.49 -5.90 6.66
N GLY A 33 6.31 -5.17 5.55
CA GLY A 33 5.05 -5.17 4.81
C GLY A 33 3.87 -4.76 5.70
N ASN A 34 2.81 -5.56 5.69
CA ASN A 34 1.56 -5.32 6.43
C ASN A 34 1.55 -5.98 7.83
N ALA A 35 2.72 -6.25 8.41
CA ALA A 35 2.83 -6.82 9.75
C ALA A 35 2.13 -5.94 10.79
N GLY A 36 1.52 -6.56 11.80
CA GLY A 36 0.84 -5.85 12.90
C GLY A 36 -0.49 -5.21 12.53
N GLY A 37 -1.05 -5.49 11.34
CA GLY A 37 -2.27 -4.84 10.87
C GLY A 37 -3.54 -5.09 11.71
N MET A 38 -3.56 -6.11 12.57
CA MET A 38 -4.62 -6.30 13.59
C MET A 38 -4.16 -5.98 15.02
N HIS A 39 -2.90 -5.57 15.20
CA HIS A 39 -2.29 -5.26 16.49
C HIS A 39 -1.87 -3.78 16.52
N HIS A 40 -0.57 -3.48 16.58
CA HIS A 40 -0.06 -2.11 16.71
C HIS A 40 -0.27 -1.22 15.49
N HIS A 41 -0.67 -1.77 14.33
CA HIS A 41 -1.07 -1.01 13.13
C HIS A 41 -2.58 -1.08 12.83
N CYS A 42 -3.42 -1.56 13.76
CA CYS A 42 -4.87 -1.71 13.55
C CYS A 42 -5.54 -0.42 13.06
N ILE A 43 -5.20 0.73 13.66
CA ILE A 43 -5.78 2.04 13.33
C ILE A 43 -5.61 2.37 11.84
N LEU A 44 -4.47 2.01 11.23
CA LEU A 44 -4.22 2.25 9.81
C LEU A 44 -5.18 1.44 8.92
N PHE A 45 -5.45 0.20 9.29
CA PHE A 45 -6.34 -0.67 8.54
C PHE A 45 -7.81 -0.33 8.77
N ASP A 46 -8.20 -0.03 10.00
CA ASP A 46 -9.60 0.30 10.31
C ASP A 46 -10.02 1.62 9.64
N LYS A 47 -9.11 2.62 9.60
CA LYS A 47 -9.40 3.93 9.03
C LYS A 47 -9.43 3.94 7.50
N TYR A 48 -8.47 3.27 6.85
CA TYR A 48 -8.28 3.39 5.41
C TYR A 48 -8.66 2.12 4.63
N HIS A 49 -8.80 0.98 5.30
CA HIS A 49 -8.97 -0.34 4.68
C HIS A 49 -9.97 -1.22 5.46
N SER A 50 -11.18 -0.70 5.68
CA SER A 50 -12.22 -1.27 6.56
C SER A 50 -12.75 -2.67 6.22
N ARG A 51 -12.27 -3.31 5.14
CA ARG A 51 -12.59 -4.71 4.76
C ARG A 51 -11.37 -5.54 4.39
N TYR A 52 -10.19 -5.09 4.80
CA TYR A 52 -8.94 -5.77 4.47
C TYR A 52 -8.84 -7.15 5.13
N PHE A 53 -9.30 -7.25 6.38
CA PHE A 53 -9.34 -8.50 7.12
C PHE A 53 -10.71 -9.17 7.02
N GLY A 54 -10.70 -10.51 7.03
CA GLY A 54 -11.91 -11.34 6.95
C GLY A 54 -12.02 -12.12 5.65
N LYS A 55 -13.00 -13.04 5.60
CA LYS A 55 -13.31 -13.86 4.43
C LYS A 55 -14.71 -13.50 3.95
N VAL A 56 -14.85 -13.26 2.65
CA VAL A 56 -16.13 -12.95 2.00
C VAL A 56 -16.37 -13.91 0.85
N GLY A 57 -17.61 -14.41 0.73
CA GLY A 57 -18.07 -15.23 -0.39
C GLY A 57 -17.45 -16.63 -0.48
N MET A 58 -17.72 -17.30 -1.61
CA MET A 58 -17.24 -18.66 -1.90
C MET A 58 -16.07 -18.62 -2.90
N ARG A 59 -15.10 -19.53 -2.73
CA ARG A 59 -13.97 -19.65 -3.65
C ARG A 59 -14.44 -20.27 -4.97
N TYR A 60 -14.13 -19.61 -6.08
CA TYR A 60 -14.41 -20.12 -7.42
C TYR A 60 -13.11 -20.56 -8.10
N PHE A 61 -12.98 -21.88 -8.31
CA PHE A 61 -11.81 -22.48 -8.95
C PHE A 61 -11.88 -22.36 -10.47
N HIS A 62 -10.70 -22.22 -11.12
CA HIS A 62 -10.57 -22.12 -12.58
C HIS A 62 -11.53 -21.09 -13.21
N LYS A 63 -11.54 -19.86 -12.67
CA LYS A 63 -12.40 -18.78 -13.18
C LYS A 63 -11.95 -18.33 -14.57
N LEU A 64 -12.63 -18.83 -15.61
CA LEU A 64 -12.44 -18.39 -17.00
C LEU A 64 -13.13 -17.04 -17.24
N ARG A 65 -12.35 -15.95 -17.33
CA ARG A 65 -12.88 -14.57 -17.44
C ARG A 65 -13.78 -14.38 -18.67
N ASN A 66 -13.46 -15.04 -19.79
CA ASN A 66 -14.23 -14.91 -21.04
C ASN A 66 -15.68 -15.40 -20.91
N LYS A 67 -15.95 -16.39 -20.04
CA LYS A 67 -17.32 -16.88 -19.79
C LYS A 67 -18.20 -15.87 -19.06
N PHE A 68 -17.61 -14.86 -18.41
CA PHE A 68 -18.30 -13.81 -17.65
C PHE A 68 -18.28 -12.46 -18.39
N TYR A 69 -17.81 -12.42 -19.63
CA TYR A 69 -17.71 -11.18 -20.37
C TYR A 69 -19.08 -10.76 -20.90
N CYS A 70 -19.65 -9.71 -20.31
CA CYS A 70 -20.91 -9.11 -20.71
C CYS A 70 -20.76 -7.57 -20.71
N PRO A 71 -20.37 -6.94 -21.83
CA PRO A 71 -20.25 -5.49 -21.91
C PRO A 71 -21.64 -4.85 -21.79
N ILE A 72 -21.76 -3.83 -20.93
CA ILE A 72 -23.00 -3.08 -20.74
C ILE A 72 -22.91 -1.80 -21.57
N VAL A 73 -23.93 -1.53 -22.39
CA VAL A 73 -24.07 -0.29 -23.17
C VAL A 73 -25.20 0.54 -22.58
N ASN A 74 -24.94 1.83 -22.36
CA ASN A 74 -25.96 2.76 -21.90
C ASN A 74 -26.74 3.30 -23.10
N ILE A 75 -28.08 3.28 -23.02
CA ILE A 75 -28.98 3.75 -24.09
C ILE A 75 -28.73 5.23 -24.45
N GLY A 76 -28.42 6.08 -23.45
CA GLY A 76 -28.10 7.50 -23.70
C GLY A 76 -26.74 7.77 -24.34
N LYS A 77 -25.97 6.72 -24.68
CA LYS A 77 -24.69 6.81 -25.40
C LYS A 77 -24.74 6.13 -26.77
N LEU A 78 -25.89 5.56 -27.13
CA LEU A 78 -26.24 5.17 -28.50
C LEU A 78 -26.75 6.41 -29.23
#